data_AF-A0A160VIL5-F1
#
_entry.id   AF-A0A160VIL5-F1
#
_cell.length_a   1.000
_cell.length_b   1.000
_cell.length_c   1.000
_cell.angle_alpha   90.00
_cell.angle_beta   90.00
_cell.angle_gamma   90.00
#
_symmetry.space_group_name_H-M   'P 1'
#
loop_
_entity.id
_entity.type
_entity.pdbx_description
1 polymer ?
#
loop_
_entity_poly.entity_id
_entity_poly.type
_entity_poly.pdbx_seq_one_letter_code
_entity_poly.pdbx_strand_id
1 'polypeptide(L)'
;MLQLRRIQPGEKIEQSHMRNRAYISHWAFEQGQPDNVIEKKISDGKTYFVINDYEALQTIFGELLREIQRIKSQGDYEAAKQLVEKYGVNVDQAIHEEVLERSEALDIAPYAGFMNPHYKPVTDENEAITDIIITYPDNFIEQMLYYDKYYALLPLDNN
;
A
#
# COMPACT_ATOMS: atom_id res chain seq x y z
N MET A 1 11.51 -3.26 -0.36
CA MET A 1 12.17 -2.61 0.80
C MET A 1 11.24 -1.69 1.58
N LEU A 2 10.89 -0.48 1.11
CA LEU A 2 10.24 0.55 1.96
C LEU A 2 8.90 0.17 2.61
N GLN A 3 8.12 -0.73 2.00
CA GLN A 3 6.85 -1.17 2.60
C GLN A 3 7.00 -1.92 3.93
N LEU A 4 8.22 -2.43 4.23
CA LEU A 4 8.50 -3.17 5.46
C LEU A 4 8.35 -2.32 6.72
N ARG A 5 8.36 -0.98 6.60
CA ARG A 5 8.08 -0.06 7.72
C ARG A 5 6.71 -0.26 8.39
N ARG A 6 5.81 -1.01 7.73
CA ARG A 6 4.45 -1.31 8.21
C ARG A 6 4.36 -2.64 8.96
N ILE A 7 5.44 -3.41 9.02
CA ILE A 7 5.51 -4.76 9.56
C ILE A 7 6.23 -4.73 10.90
N GLN A 8 5.73 -5.47 11.89
CA GLN A 8 6.37 -5.61 13.19
C GLN A 8 7.61 -6.52 13.09
N PRO A 9 8.68 -6.28 13.87
CA PRO A 9 9.87 -7.13 13.86
C PRO A 9 9.53 -8.62 14.03
N GLY A 10 10.12 -9.49 13.20
CA GLY A 10 9.86 -10.93 13.20
C GLY A 10 8.60 -11.40 12.46
N GLU A 11 7.72 -10.48 12.06
CA GLU A 11 6.49 -10.82 11.33
C GLU A 11 6.72 -11.02 9.82
N LYS A 12 5.76 -11.70 9.19
CA LYS A 12 5.69 -11.91 7.74
C LYS A 12 4.80 -10.88 7.06
N ILE A 13 4.86 -10.83 5.73
CA ILE A 13 3.91 -10.05 4.94
C ILE A 13 2.59 -10.83 4.89
N GLU A 14 1.53 -10.28 5.48
CA GLU A 14 0.19 -10.92 5.48
C GLU A 14 -0.79 -10.27 4.49
N GLN A 15 -0.78 -8.94 4.42
CA GLN A 15 -1.77 -8.19 3.67
C GLN A 15 -1.60 -8.37 2.15
N SER A 16 -2.70 -8.66 1.44
CA SER A 16 -2.70 -9.05 0.02
C SER A 16 -2.03 -8.03 -0.92
N HIS A 17 -2.16 -6.73 -0.65
CA HIS A 17 -1.52 -5.68 -1.44
C HIS A 17 -0.02 -5.60 -1.18
N MET A 18 0.42 -5.77 0.06
CA MET A 18 1.84 -5.84 0.39
C MET A 18 2.49 -7.10 -0.18
N ARG A 19 1.78 -8.24 -0.12
CA ARG A 19 2.21 -9.50 -0.75
C ARG A 19 2.40 -9.35 -2.25
N ASN A 20 1.47 -8.70 -2.95
CA ASN A 20 1.62 -8.55 -4.40
C ASN A 20 2.75 -7.62 -4.81
N ARG A 21 2.94 -6.51 -4.10
CA ARG A 21 4.09 -5.64 -4.33
C ARG A 21 5.40 -6.36 -4.06
N ALA A 22 5.45 -7.14 -2.98
CA ALA A 22 6.62 -7.93 -2.62
C ALA A 22 6.93 -8.96 -3.71
N TYR A 23 5.97 -9.80 -4.09
CA TYR A 23 6.26 -10.87 -5.04
C TYR A 23 6.69 -10.32 -6.40
N ILE A 24 6.05 -9.24 -6.90
CA ILE A 24 6.44 -8.62 -8.18
C ILE A 24 7.88 -8.12 -8.09
N SER A 25 8.22 -7.39 -7.02
CA SER A 25 9.55 -6.81 -6.86
C SER A 25 10.65 -7.87 -6.68
N HIS A 26 10.40 -8.92 -5.90
CA HIS A 26 11.37 -9.98 -5.67
C HIS A 26 11.55 -10.88 -6.89
N TRP A 27 10.46 -11.21 -7.60
CA TRP A 27 10.53 -11.96 -8.85
C TRP A 27 11.31 -11.19 -9.91
N ALA A 28 10.98 -9.91 -10.11
CA ALA A 28 11.69 -9.06 -11.07
C ALA A 28 13.18 -8.88 -10.70
N PHE A 29 13.48 -8.76 -9.41
CA PHE A 29 14.87 -8.70 -8.93
C PHE A 29 15.62 -9.99 -9.25
N GLU A 30 15.04 -11.18 -9.00
CA GLU A 30 15.68 -12.47 -9.28
C GLU A 30 15.87 -12.70 -10.78
N GLN A 31 14.84 -12.44 -11.60
CA GLN A 31 14.93 -12.64 -13.06
C GLN A 31 15.87 -11.63 -13.74
N GLY A 32 16.00 -10.43 -13.18
CA GLY A 32 16.88 -9.39 -13.70
C GLY A 32 18.35 -9.53 -13.29
N GLN A 33 18.73 -10.49 -12.44
CA GLN A 33 20.12 -10.63 -11.96
C GLN A 33 21.14 -10.92 -13.08
N PRO A 34 20.88 -11.82 -14.05
CA PRO A 34 21.86 -12.16 -15.08
C PRO A 34 22.34 -10.96 -15.90
N ASP A 35 21.44 -10.01 -16.15
CA ASP A 35 21.71 -8.80 -16.94
C ASP A 35 21.89 -7.54 -16.06
N ASN A 36 21.96 -7.71 -14.73
CA ASN A 36 22.08 -6.63 -13.75
C ASN A 36 20.99 -5.54 -13.91
N VAL A 37 19.76 -5.93 -14.24
CA VAL A 37 18.62 -5.02 -14.49
C VAL A 37 18.27 -4.21 -13.24
N ILE A 38 18.30 -4.86 -12.07
CA ILE A 38 18.12 -4.23 -10.76
C ILE A 38 19.32 -4.60 -9.89
N GLU A 39 20.02 -3.60 -9.37
CA GLU A 39 21.19 -3.75 -8.52
C GLU A 39 20.89 -3.38 -7.07
N LYS A 40 21.27 -4.25 -6.14
CA LYS A 40 21.29 -3.95 -4.71
C LYS A 40 22.65 -3.33 -4.35
N LYS A 41 22.66 -2.02 -4.06
CA LYS A 41 23.86 -1.29 -3.59
C LYS A 41 23.81 -1.08 -2.09
N ILE A 42 24.98 -1.11 -1.45
CA ILE A 42 25.15 -0.69 -0.07
C ILE A 42 26.08 0.53 -0.06
N SER A 43 25.61 1.65 0.49
CA SER A 43 26.40 2.88 0.65
C SER A 43 26.19 3.40 2.07
N ASP A 44 27.30 3.66 2.79
CA ASP A 44 27.27 4.13 4.19
C ASP A 44 26.41 3.26 5.11
N GLY A 45 26.50 1.93 4.93
CA GLY A 45 25.71 0.95 5.70
C GLY A 45 24.22 0.89 5.32
N LYS A 46 23.76 1.66 4.34
CA LYS A 46 22.36 1.71 3.90
C LYS A 46 22.16 0.99 2.57
N THR A 47 21.11 0.18 2.49
CA THR A 47 20.71 -0.52 1.27
C THR A 47 19.93 0.40 0.33
N TYR A 48 20.27 0.33 -0.94
CA TYR A 48 19.58 0.97 -2.06
C TYR A 48 19.35 -0.05 -3.17
N PHE A 49 18.26 0.12 -3.91
CA PHE A 49 18.01 -0.61 -5.14
C PHE A 49 18.06 0.36 -6.30
N VAL A 50 18.90 0.08 -7.29
CA VAL A 50 19.10 0.88 -8.48
C VAL A 50 18.59 0.10 -9.68
N ILE A 51 17.75 0.72 -10.50
CA ILE A 51 17.31 0.15 -11.76
C ILE A 51 18.31 0.62 -12.83
N ASN A 52 19.03 -0.33 -13.44
CA ASN A 52 20.03 -0.04 -14.46
C ASN A 52 19.43 -0.07 -15.87
N ASP A 53 18.38 -0.85 -16.08
CA ASP A 53 17.68 -0.95 -17.37
C ASP A 53 16.16 -1.01 -17.17
N TYR A 54 15.48 0.07 -17.55
CA TYR A 54 14.02 0.16 -17.43
C TYR A 54 13.27 -0.60 -18.53
N GLU A 55 13.86 -0.74 -19.72
CA GLU A 55 13.22 -1.45 -20.84
C GLU A 55 13.27 -2.97 -20.60
N ALA A 56 14.42 -3.48 -20.12
CA ALA A 56 14.54 -4.86 -19.69
C ALA A 56 13.59 -5.16 -18.51
N LEU A 57 13.49 -4.24 -17.53
CA LEU A 57 12.56 -4.39 -16.42
C LEU A 57 11.09 -4.43 -16.88
N GLN A 58 10.72 -3.62 -17.87
CA GLN A 58 9.37 -3.67 -18.45
C GLN A 58 9.09 -5.02 -19.11
N THR A 59 10.07 -5.59 -19.81
CA THR A 59 9.96 -6.94 -20.40
C THR A 59 9.71 -8.00 -19.34
N ILE A 60 10.50 -7.99 -18.26
CA ILE A 60 10.34 -8.86 -17.08
C ILE A 60 8.92 -8.74 -16.51
N PHE A 61 8.39 -7.52 -16.34
CA PHE A 61 7.00 -7.36 -15.90
C PHE A 61 5.97 -7.96 -16.87
N GLY A 62 6.20 -7.84 -18.18
CA GLY A 62 5.36 -8.46 -19.20
C GLY A 62 5.34 -10.00 -19.12
N GLU A 63 6.49 -10.60 -18.84
CA GLU A 63 6.60 -12.05 -18.65
C GLU A 63 5.84 -12.53 -17.41
N LEU A 64 6.00 -11.83 -16.28
CA LEU A 64 5.27 -12.12 -15.06
C LEU A 64 3.76 -11.92 -15.24
N LEU A 65 3.35 -10.85 -15.93
CA LEU A 65 1.94 -10.59 -16.24
C LEU A 65 1.33 -11.73 -17.06
N ARG A 66 2.05 -12.21 -18.08
CA ARG A 66 1.61 -13.36 -18.89
C ARG A 66 1.44 -14.61 -18.03
N GLU A 67 2.37 -14.89 -17.13
CA GLU A 67 2.28 -16.06 -16.25
C GLU A 67 1.14 -15.94 -15.24
N ILE A 68 0.96 -14.79 -14.59
CA ILE A 68 -0.16 -14.54 -13.68
C ILE A 68 -1.50 -14.68 -14.42
N GLN A 69 -1.60 -14.15 -15.64
CA GLN A 69 -2.80 -14.28 -16.44
C GLN A 69 -3.09 -15.74 -16.80
N ARG A 70 -2.05 -16.54 -17.15
CA ARG A 70 -2.18 -17.98 -17.37
C ARG A 70 -2.70 -18.68 -16.12
N ILE A 71 -2.03 -18.48 -14.98
CA ILE A 71 -2.40 -19.04 -13.68
C ILE A 71 -3.87 -18.77 -13.36
N LYS A 72 -4.28 -17.50 -13.46
CA LYS A 72 -5.65 -17.07 -13.18
C LYS A 72 -6.66 -17.72 -14.14
N SER A 73 -6.36 -17.71 -15.43
CA SER A 73 -7.31 -18.16 -16.48
C SER A 73 -7.47 -19.68 -16.50
N GLN A 74 -6.46 -20.42 -16.05
CA GLN A 74 -6.45 -21.88 -16.01
C GLN A 74 -6.78 -22.45 -14.62
N GLY A 75 -6.97 -21.59 -13.61
CA GLY A 75 -7.27 -22.04 -12.24
C GLY A 75 -6.11 -22.78 -11.58
N ASP A 76 -4.87 -22.44 -11.91
CA ASP A 76 -3.65 -23.13 -11.44
C ASP A 76 -3.29 -22.70 -10.01
N TYR A 77 -3.99 -23.27 -9.03
CA TYR A 77 -3.81 -22.95 -7.62
C TYR A 77 -2.37 -23.19 -7.13
N GLU A 78 -1.74 -24.30 -7.55
CA GLU A 78 -0.43 -24.66 -7.04
C GLU A 78 0.65 -23.68 -7.52
N ALA A 79 0.60 -23.28 -8.81
CA ALA A 79 1.48 -22.23 -9.31
C ALA A 79 1.24 -20.88 -8.60
N ALA A 80 -0.03 -20.52 -8.36
CA ALA A 80 -0.37 -19.31 -7.61
C ALA A 80 0.22 -19.33 -6.19
N LYS A 81 0.05 -20.44 -5.48
CA LYS A 81 0.58 -20.65 -4.13
C LYS A 81 2.10 -20.54 -4.12
N GLN A 82 2.79 -21.22 -5.03
CA GLN A 82 4.25 -21.19 -5.11
C GLN A 82 4.78 -19.79 -5.37
N LEU A 83 4.16 -19.02 -6.27
CA LEU A 83 4.54 -17.64 -6.55
C LEU A 83 4.40 -16.76 -5.29
N VAL A 84 3.27 -16.87 -4.59
CA VAL A 84 3.02 -16.08 -3.37
C VAL A 84 3.94 -16.49 -2.23
N GLU A 85 4.08 -17.78 -1.95
CA GLU A 85 4.91 -18.27 -0.83
C GLU A 85 6.40 -17.99 -1.05
N LYS A 86 6.89 -18.15 -2.29
CA LYS A 86 8.31 -17.93 -2.60
C LYS A 86 8.69 -16.46 -2.51
N TYR A 87 7.87 -15.56 -3.04
CA TYR A 87 8.28 -14.16 -3.24
C TYR A 87 7.45 -13.13 -2.47
N GLY A 88 6.24 -13.48 -2.01
CA GLY A 88 5.29 -12.53 -1.43
C GLY A 88 5.22 -12.51 0.09
N VAL A 89 5.73 -13.54 0.78
CA VAL A 89 5.46 -13.77 2.21
C VAL A 89 6.65 -13.43 3.11
N ASN A 90 7.84 -13.95 2.79
CA ASN A 90 8.99 -13.88 3.70
C ASN A 90 9.67 -12.51 3.66
N VAL A 91 10.17 -12.08 4.82
CA VAL A 91 10.86 -10.80 5.03
C VAL A 91 12.32 -11.08 5.42
N ASP A 92 13.25 -10.46 4.68
CA ASP A 92 14.66 -10.38 5.10
C ASP A 92 14.77 -9.49 6.34
N GLN A 93 15.09 -10.10 7.48
CA GLN A 93 15.08 -9.43 8.77
C GLN A 93 16.16 -8.34 8.87
N ALA A 94 17.32 -8.52 8.25
CA ALA A 94 18.37 -7.50 8.28
C ALA A 94 17.95 -6.24 7.50
N ILE A 95 17.29 -6.43 6.35
CA ILE A 95 16.72 -5.31 5.59
C ILE A 95 15.54 -4.68 6.34
N HIS A 96 14.75 -5.47 7.06
CA HIS A 96 13.62 -4.96 7.83
C HIS A 96 14.07 -4.07 8.98
N GLU A 97 15.04 -4.52 9.78
CA GLU A 97 15.66 -3.75 10.86
C GLU A 97 16.21 -2.42 10.32
N GLU A 98 16.97 -2.46 9.21
CA GLU A 98 17.50 -1.26 8.56
C GLU A 98 16.38 -0.28 8.14
N VAL A 99 15.28 -0.79 7.57
CA VAL A 99 14.15 0.03 7.14
C VAL A 99 13.44 0.69 8.33
N LEU A 100 13.28 -0.03 9.45
CA LEU A 100 12.65 0.52 10.64
C LEU A 100 13.50 1.63 11.25
N GLU A 101 14.80 1.40 11.44
CA GLU A 101 15.75 2.39 11.96
C GLU A 101 15.77 3.67 11.10
N ARG A 102 15.83 3.51 9.77
CA ARG A 102 15.81 4.66 8.84
C ARG A 102 14.48 5.40 8.85
N SER A 103 13.38 4.70 9.08
CA SER A 103 12.03 5.30 9.06
C SER A 103 11.71 6.03 10.36
N GLU A 104 12.23 5.56 11.49
CA GLU A 104 12.04 6.19 12.81
C GLU A 104 12.56 7.64 12.81
N ALA A 105 13.71 7.89 12.17
CA ALA A 105 14.28 9.22 12.04
C ALA A 105 13.40 10.24 11.28
N LEU A 106 12.38 9.78 10.55
CA LEU A 106 11.48 10.65 9.80
C LEU A 106 10.26 11.12 10.62
N ASP A 107 9.92 10.42 11.70
CA ASP A 107 8.71 10.68 12.51
C ASP A 107 7.41 10.73 11.67
N ILE A 108 7.23 9.76 10.76
CA ILE A 108 6.07 9.69 9.87
C ILE A 108 5.27 8.42 10.16
N ALA A 109 3.96 8.59 10.38
CA ALA A 109 3.04 7.47 10.55
C ALA A 109 3.02 6.53 9.32
N PRO A 110 2.97 5.20 9.52
CA PRO A 110 2.95 4.23 8.41
C PRO A 110 1.63 4.21 7.61
N TYR A 111 0.55 4.71 8.20
CA TYR A 111 -0.81 4.74 7.69
C TYR A 111 -1.33 6.18 7.62
N ALA A 112 -2.23 6.45 6.68
CA ALA A 112 -2.86 7.74 6.50
C ALA A 112 -4.39 7.59 6.55
N GLY A 113 -5.06 8.61 7.08
CA GLY A 113 -6.50 8.79 7.01
C GLY A 113 -6.81 10.16 6.42
N PHE A 114 -8.05 10.34 5.99
CA PHE A 114 -8.53 11.61 5.44
C PHE A 114 -9.77 12.06 6.20
N MET A 115 -9.92 13.37 6.35
CA MET A 115 -11.16 13.98 6.81
C MET A 115 -12.01 14.35 5.60
N ASN A 116 -13.33 14.20 5.70
CA ASN A 116 -14.22 14.67 4.64
C ASN A 116 -14.43 16.19 4.76
N PRO A 117 -14.78 16.88 3.66
CA PRO A 117 -15.34 18.22 3.75
C PRO A 117 -16.78 18.20 4.30
N HIS A 118 -17.25 19.36 4.74
CA HIS A 118 -18.64 19.61 5.09
C HIS A 118 -19.36 20.35 3.94
N TYR A 119 -20.52 19.84 3.55
CA TYR A 119 -21.36 20.42 2.50
C TYR A 119 -22.59 21.07 3.14
N LYS A 120 -22.81 22.35 2.84
CA LYS A 120 -23.95 23.10 3.34
C LYS A 120 -24.76 23.67 2.17
N PRO A 121 -26.04 23.27 1.99
CA PRO A 121 -26.89 23.90 1.00
C PRO A 121 -27.20 25.35 1.37
N VAL A 122 -27.21 26.21 0.37
CA VAL A 122 -27.71 27.59 0.43
C VAL A 122 -29.06 27.59 -0.27
N THR A 123 -30.09 28.13 0.39
CA THR A 123 -31.45 28.17 -0.13
C THR A 123 -31.93 29.61 -0.30
N ASP A 124 -32.79 29.84 -1.29
CA ASP A 124 -33.52 31.11 -1.46
C ASP A 124 -34.71 31.22 -0.48
N GLU A 125 -35.49 32.30 -0.61
CA GLU A 125 -36.68 32.56 0.21
C GLU A 125 -37.80 31.50 0.03
N ASN A 126 -37.75 30.71 -1.05
CA ASN A 126 -38.70 29.64 -1.35
C ASN A 126 -38.15 28.26 -0.97
N GLU A 127 -37.08 28.18 -0.19
CA GLU A 127 -36.36 26.95 0.19
C GLU A 127 -35.73 26.19 -1.00
N ALA A 128 -35.66 26.82 -2.19
CA ALA A 128 -34.99 26.21 -3.33
C ALA A 128 -33.47 26.32 -3.16
N ILE A 129 -32.75 25.22 -3.36
CA ILE A 129 -31.28 25.21 -3.29
C ILE A 129 -30.72 26.03 -4.45
N THR A 130 -29.93 27.06 -4.13
CA THR A 130 -29.26 27.92 -5.10
C THR A 130 -27.77 27.63 -5.21
N ASP A 131 -27.16 27.09 -4.17
CA ASP A 131 -25.72 26.78 -4.13
C ASP A 131 -25.41 25.71 -3.06
N ILE A 132 -24.22 25.12 -3.11
CA ILE A 132 -23.66 24.25 -2.07
C ILE A 132 -22.29 24.78 -1.66
N ILE A 133 -22.17 25.26 -0.41
CA ILE A 133 -20.89 25.69 0.14
C ILE A 133 -20.13 24.47 0.67
N ILE A 134 -18.87 24.36 0.27
CA ILE A 134 -17.92 23.33 0.74
C ILE A 134 -16.98 23.99 1.76
N THR A 135 -16.92 23.42 2.96
CA THR A 135 -15.96 23.82 4.00
C THR A 135 -15.13 22.63 4.44
N TYR A 136 -13.96 22.88 5.02
CA TYR A 136 -13.06 21.82 5.50
C TYR A 136 -12.98 21.92 7.02
N PRO A 137 -13.21 20.81 7.74
CA PRO A 137 -13.13 20.81 9.21
C PRO A 137 -11.70 21.03 9.69
N ASP A 138 -11.57 21.73 10.82
CA ASP A 138 -10.26 22.10 11.37
C ASP A 138 -9.53 20.91 12.00
N ASN A 139 -10.26 19.92 12.52
CA ASN A 139 -9.66 18.72 13.10
C ASN A 139 -10.55 17.47 13.09
N PHE A 140 -9.88 16.32 13.30
CA PHE A 140 -10.48 14.99 13.24
C PHE A 140 -11.52 14.76 14.34
N ILE A 141 -11.26 15.25 15.56
CA ILE A 141 -12.12 15.02 16.72
C ILE A 141 -13.47 15.70 16.50
N GLU A 142 -13.46 16.96 16.06
CA GLU A 142 -14.69 17.71 15.77
C GLU A 142 -15.52 17.04 14.67
N GLN A 143 -14.88 16.58 13.60
CA GLN A 143 -15.59 15.86 12.53
C GLN A 143 -16.25 14.57 13.06
N MET A 144 -15.54 13.78 13.87
CA MET A 144 -16.08 12.53 14.39
C MET A 144 -17.23 12.77 15.37
N LEU A 145 -17.12 13.78 16.25
CA LEU A 145 -18.20 14.19 17.16
C LEU A 145 -19.42 14.74 16.40
N TYR A 146 -19.20 15.47 15.30
CA TYR A 146 -20.28 15.93 14.44
C TYR A 146 -21.02 14.75 13.78
N TYR A 147 -20.30 13.75 13.28
CA TYR A 147 -20.93 12.55 12.72
C TYR A 147 -21.72 11.75 13.74
N ASP A 148 -21.17 11.59 14.95
CA ASP A 148 -21.87 10.93 16.04
C ASP A 148 -23.19 11.64 16.36
N LYS A 149 -23.15 12.97 16.54
CA LYS A 149 -24.34 13.74 16.90
C LYS A 149 -25.44 13.77 15.84
N TYR A 150 -25.09 13.86 14.55
CA TYR A 150 -26.05 14.12 13.48
C TYR A 150 -26.33 12.92 12.57
N TYR A 151 -25.46 11.91 12.54
CA TYR A 151 -25.53 10.78 11.63
C TYR A 151 -25.43 9.40 12.31
N ALA A 152 -25.36 9.31 13.64
CA ALA A 152 -25.51 8.05 14.36
C ALA A 152 -26.99 7.63 14.45
N LEU A 153 -27.52 7.13 13.32
CA LEU A 153 -28.95 6.79 13.17
C LEU A 153 -29.32 5.37 13.63
N LEU A 154 -28.32 4.53 13.94
CA LEU A 154 -28.55 3.18 14.42
C LEU A 154 -28.70 3.15 15.95
N PRO A 155 -29.58 2.28 16.50
CA PRO A 155 -29.64 2.07 17.94
C PRO A 155 -28.34 1.45 18.46
N LEU A 156 -28.12 1.55 19.77
CA LEU A 156 -26.95 0.93 20.41
C LEU A 156 -26.96 -0.60 20.31
N ASP A 157 -28.16 -1.20 20.34
CA ASP A 157 -28.37 -2.65 20.20
C ASP A 157 -29.10 -2.93 18.88
N ASN A 158 -28.52 -3.78 18.04
CA ASN A 158 -29.03 -4.18 16.72
C ASN A 158 -29.17 -5.70 16.60
N ASN A 159 -29.28 -6.41 17.73
CA ASN A 159 -29.43 -7.86 17.79
C ASN A 159 -30.86 -8.35 17.57
#